data_AF-X1VML1-F1
#
_entry.id   AF-X1VML1-F1
#
_cell.length_a   1.000
_cell.length_b   1.000
_cell.length_c   1.000
_cell.angle_alpha   90.00
_cell.angle_beta   90.00
_cell.angle_gamma   90.00
#
_symmetry.space_group_name_H-M   'P 1'
#
loop_
_entity.id
_entity.type
_entity.pdbx_description
1 polymer ?
#
loop_
_entity_poly.entity_id
_entity_poly.type
_entity_poly.pdbx_seq_one_letter_code
_entity_poly.pdbx_strand_id
1 'polypeptide(L)'
;MAEQVPEQNQWEAGPNEELKVPEIYITQLKYEIVVFTQKKEFTFRCSKYKQVRGGAWRFSNVIIDTSKLNTKGDIELKRVTYHPEIVLANVPFMIVPAVETETN
;
A
#
# COMPACT_ATOMS: atom_id res chain seq x y z
N MET A 1 -5.28 -17.39 26.29
CA MET A 1 -4.72 -16.03 26.16
C MET A 1 -4.83 -15.71 24.68
N ALA A 2 -5.80 -14.90 24.29
CA ALA A 2 -5.98 -14.57 22.88
C ALA A 2 -4.88 -13.58 22.50
N GLU A 3 -3.98 -13.99 21.60
CA GLU A 3 -3.02 -13.10 20.95
C GLU A 3 -3.83 -11.98 20.29
N GLN A 4 -3.74 -10.78 20.84
CA GLN A 4 -4.26 -9.57 20.20
C GLN A 4 -3.43 -9.37 18.94
N VAL A 5 -3.96 -9.84 17.80
CA VAL A 5 -3.44 -9.48 16.48
C VAL A 5 -3.44 -7.95 16.47
N PRO A 6 -2.28 -7.28 16.37
CA PRO A 6 -2.24 -5.83 16.47
C PRO A 6 -3.20 -5.28 15.43
N GLU A 7 -4.17 -4.48 15.89
CA GLU A 7 -5.17 -3.84 15.04
C GLU A 7 -4.43 -3.18 13.88
N GLN A 8 -4.53 -3.80 12.72
CA GLN A 8 -3.83 -3.33 11.55
C GLN A 8 -4.43 -1.96 11.23
N ASN A 9 -3.60 -0.91 11.22
CA ASN A 9 -4.06 0.44 10.92
C ASN A 9 -4.74 0.44 9.55
N GLN A 10 -6.07 0.45 9.57
CA GLN A 10 -6.94 0.35 8.41
C GLN A 10 -7.90 1.52 8.48
N TRP A 11 -8.05 2.20 7.35
CA TRP A 11 -8.99 3.30 7.20
C TRP A 11 -9.96 2.94 6.10
N GLU A 12 -11.24 3.19 6.35
CA GLU A 12 -12.34 2.90 5.45
C GLU A 12 -13.22 4.14 5.32
N ALA A 13 -13.78 4.32 4.13
CA ALA A 13 -14.75 5.35 3.84
C ALA A 13 -15.79 4.79 2.87
N GLY A 14 -17.06 5.13 3.11
CA GLY A 14 -18.14 4.81 2.18
C GLY A 14 -17.96 5.47 0.80
N PRO A 15 -18.80 5.11 -0.18
CA PRO A 15 -18.68 5.54 -1.56
C PRO A 15 -18.71 7.08 -1.73
N ASN A 16 -19.42 7.78 -0.83
CA ASN A 16 -19.53 9.25 -0.85
C ASN A 16 -18.75 9.92 0.29
N GLU A 17 -17.90 9.17 0.98
CA GLU A 17 -17.10 9.70 2.08
C GLU A 17 -15.64 9.92 1.64
N GLU A 18 -15.03 10.92 2.24
CA GLU A 18 -13.60 11.18 2.10
C GLU A 18 -12.83 10.23 3.03
N LEU A 19 -11.85 9.52 2.47
CA LEU A 19 -11.02 8.61 3.23
C LEU A 19 -9.99 9.41 4.05
N LYS A 20 -10.17 9.44 5.37
CA LYS A 20 -9.30 10.18 6.29
C LYS A 20 -8.16 9.29 6.80
N VAL A 21 -7.09 9.20 6.02
CA VAL A 21 -5.81 8.63 6.48
C VAL A 21 -4.97 9.75 7.11
N PRO A 22 -4.40 9.57 8.31
CA PRO A 22 -3.55 10.59 8.92
C PRO A 22 -2.35 10.93 8.03
N GLU A 23 -2.08 12.22 7.85
CA GLU A 23 -1.06 12.74 6.91
C GLU A 23 0.34 12.16 7.15
N ILE A 24 0.68 11.84 8.40
CA ILE A 24 1.96 11.22 8.75
C ILE A 24 2.21 9.90 8.01
N TYR A 25 1.16 9.16 7.66
CA TYR A 25 1.28 7.91 6.93
C TYR A 25 1.38 8.10 5.41
N ILE A 26 0.92 9.25 4.89
CA ILE A 26 0.91 9.55 3.46
C ILE A 26 2.16 10.34 3.05
N THR A 27 2.52 11.38 3.79
CA THR A 27 3.61 12.32 3.47
C THR A 27 4.99 11.66 3.44
N GLN A 28 5.15 10.53 4.13
CA GLN A 28 6.39 9.78 4.11
C GLN A 28 6.53 8.83 2.91
N LEU A 29 5.48 8.62 2.11
CA LEU A 29 5.48 7.68 1.00
C LEU A 29 6.24 8.28 -0.20
N LYS A 30 7.31 7.62 -0.62
CA LYS A 30 8.23 8.13 -1.66
C LYS A 30 8.25 7.30 -2.92
N TYR A 31 7.80 6.06 -2.82
CA TYR A 31 7.90 5.09 -3.90
C TYR A 31 6.57 4.36 -4.06
N GLU A 32 6.15 4.18 -5.30
CA GLU A 32 5.08 3.29 -5.68
C GLU A 32 5.70 2.01 -6.27
N ILE A 33 5.29 0.86 -5.74
CA ILE A 33 5.81 -0.45 -6.09
C ILE A 33 4.73 -1.22 -6.81
N VAL A 34 4.98 -1.55 -8.07
CA VAL A 34 4.08 -2.38 -8.89
C VAL A 34 4.63 -3.80 -8.89
N VAL A 35 3.90 -4.74 -8.30
CA VAL A 35 4.30 -6.13 -8.17
C VAL A 35 3.56 -6.97 -9.21
N PHE A 36 4.33 -7.68 -10.03
CA PHE A 36 3.80 -8.56 -11.06
C PHE A 36 3.71 -9.98 -10.51
N THR A 37 2.50 -10.47 -10.31
CA THR A 37 2.26 -11.89 -9.98
C THR A 37 1.52 -12.59 -11.13
N GLN A 38 1.68 -13.90 -11.25
CA GLN A 38 1.06 -14.70 -12.33
C GLN A 38 -0.46 -14.60 -12.38
N LYS A 39 -1.12 -14.23 -11.28
CA LYS A 39 -2.59 -14.19 -11.16
C LYS A 39 -3.15 -12.76 -11.10
N LYS A 40 -2.37 -11.80 -10.61
CA LYS A 40 -2.84 -10.43 -10.37
C LYS A 40 -1.67 -9.46 -10.20
N GLU A 41 -1.79 -8.27 -10.77
CA GLU A 41 -0.91 -7.15 -10.45
C GLU A 41 -1.44 -6.43 -9.21
N PHE A 42 -0.56 -6.10 -8.28
CA PHE A 42 -0.93 -5.27 -7.14
C PHE A 42 0.11 -4.18 -6.92
N THR A 43 -0.37 -3.03 -6.47
CA THR A 43 0.45 -1.84 -6.27
C THR A 43 0.37 -1.43 -4.81
N PHE A 44 1.48 -0.97 -4.26
CA PHE A 44 1.51 -0.36 -2.95
C PHE A 44 2.50 0.79 -2.91
N ARG A 45 2.31 1.71 -1.96
CA ARG A 45 3.24 2.82 -1.74
C ARG A 45 4.06 2.56 -0.49
N CYS A 46 5.32 2.98 -0.48
CA CYS A 46 6.22 2.80 0.66
C CYS A 46 7.16 3.99 0.85
N SER A 47 7.70 4.14 2.05
CA SER A 47 8.65 5.23 2.34
C SER A 47 10.09 4.87 2.00
N LYS A 48 10.45 3.59 2.19
CA LYS A 48 11.81 3.08 1.99
C LYS A 48 11.75 1.63 1.52
N TYR A 49 12.77 1.24 0.77
CA TYR A 49 13.00 -0.15 0.38
C TYR A 49 14.48 -0.51 0.51
N LYS A 50 14.77 -1.77 0.81
CA LYS A 50 16.14 -2.31 0.85
C LYS A 50 16.17 -3.79 0.50
N GLN A 51 17.25 -4.22 -0.12
CA GLN A 51 17.51 -5.65 -0.31
C GLN A 51 17.93 -6.28 1.03
N VAL A 52 17.44 -7.49 1.31
CA VAL A 52 17.79 -8.27 2.51
C VAL A 52 18.44 -9.59 2.12
N ARG A 53 18.99 -10.31 3.11
CA ARG A 53 19.62 -11.62 2.88
C ARG A 53 18.64 -12.58 2.20
N GLY A 54 19.15 -13.38 1.26
CA GLY A 54 18.33 -14.32 0.48
C GLY A 54 17.67 -13.71 -0.76
N GLY A 55 18.11 -12.52 -1.21
CA GLY A 55 17.63 -11.91 -2.46
C GLY A 55 16.23 -11.27 -2.37
N ALA A 56 15.62 -11.28 -1.19
CA ALA A 56 14.34 -10.64 -0.95
C ALA A 56 14.48 -9.12 -0.81
N TRP A 57 13.37 -8.42 -1.01
CA TRP A 57 13.24 -6.97 -0.86
C TRP A 57 12.29 -6.64 0.26
N ARG A 58 12.71 -5.73 1.13
CA ARG A 58 11.94 -5.25 2.27
C ARG A 58 11.50 -3.82 2.01
N PHE A 59 10.22 -3.55 2.23
CA PHE A 59 9.58 -2.26 2.09
C PHE A 59 9.04 -1.82 3.44
N SER A 60 9.26 -0.57 3.81
CA SER A 60 8.86 -0.01 5.11
C SER A 60 7.78 1.05 4.96
N ASN A 61 6.89 1.14 5.96
CA ASN A 61 5.74 2.04 5.99
C ASN A 61 4.93 1.95 4.70
N VAL A 62 4.34 0.78 4.51
CA VAL A 62 3.62 0.44 3.29
C VAL A 62 2.16 0.81 3.44
N ILE A 63 1.59 1.44 2.42
CA ILE A 63 0.16 1.65 2.27
C ILE A 63 -0.32 0.90 1.03
N ILE A 64 -1.39 0.11 1.19
CA ILE A 64 -2.04 -0.63 0.12
C ILE A 64 -3.47 -0.11 -0.05
N ASP A 65 -3.82 0.27 -1.27
CA ASP A 65 -5.22 0.47 -1.65
C ASP A 65 -5.88 -0.91 -1.82
N THR A 66 -6.88 -1.16 -0.99
CA THR A 66 -7.66 -2.40 -0.97
C THR A 66 -9.14 -2.12 -1.18
N SER A 67 -9.44 -1.00 -1.85
CA SER A 67 -10.77 -0.53 -2.16
C SER A 67 -11.52 -1.57 -2.99
N LYS A 68 -12.83 -1.69 -2.74
CA LYS A 68 -13.69 -2.59 -3.51
C LYS A 68 -14.35 -1.81 -4.63
N LEU A 69 -14.28 -2.37 -5.84
CA LEU A 69 -14.99 -1.85 -6.99
C LEU A 69 -16.32 -2.61 -7.16
N ASN A 70 -17.35 -1.92 -7.61
CA ASN A 70 -18.62 -2.49 -7.99
C ASN A 70 -18.54 -3.19 -9.37
N THR A 71 -19.63 -3.83 -9.80
CA THR A 71 -19.71 -4.50 -11.12
C THR A 71 -19.59 -3.56 -12.32
N LYS A 72 -19.70 -2.24 -12.11
CA LYS A 72 -19.52 -1.19 -13.11
C LYS A 72 -18.10 -0.60 -13.12
N GLY A 73 -17.26 -0.97 -12.15
CA GLY A 73 -15.91 -0.46 -11.97
C GLY A 73 -15.78 0.77 -11.06
N ASP A 74 -16.87 1.27 -10.45
CA ASP A 74 -16.81 2.39 -9.51
C ASP A 74 -16.40 1.93 -8.10
N ILE A 75 -15.77 2.81 -7.33
CA ILE A 75 -15.37 2.50 -5.94
C ILE A 75 -16.61 2.42 -5.04
N GLU A 76 -16.91 1.22 -4.57
CA GLU A 76 -18.02 0.91 -3.66
C GLU A 76 -17.62 1.08 -2.19
N LEU A 77 -16.34 0.83 -1.89
CA LEU A 77 -15.76 1.03 -0.57
C LEU A 77 -14.31 1.47 -0.74
N LYS A 78 -13.97 2.66 -0.26
CA LYS A 78 -12.57 3.13 -0.19
C LYS A 78 -11.93 2.50 1.03
N ARG A 79 -10.83 1.78 0.84
CA ARG A 79 -10.11 1.16 1.96
C ARG A 79 -8.62 1.20 1.75
N VAL A 80 -7.93 1.80 2.70
CA VAL A 80 -6.47 1.83 2.74
C VAL A 80 -6.01 1.09 3.97
N THR A 81 -5.00 0.25 3.79
CA THR A 81 -4.41 -0.52 4.87
C THR A 81 -2.93 -0.20 4.98
N TYR A 82 -2.48 0.11 6.20
CA TYR A 82 -1.07 0.30 6.52
C TYR A 82 -0.43 -1.00 7.00
N HIS A 83 0.80 -1.21 6.54
CA HIS A 83 1.69 -2.27 7.00
C HIS A 83 3.02 -1.65 7.39
N PRO A 84 3.56 -1.93 8.59
CA PRO A 84 4.86 -1.41 8.99
C PRO A 84 5.98 -1.92 8.08
N GLU A 85 5.86 -3.17 7.62
CA GLU A 85 6.83 -3.82 6.75
C GLU A 85 6.15 -4.83 5.81
N ILE A 86 6.62 -4.89 4.57
CA ILE A 86 6.33 -5.98 3.62
C ILE A 86 7.65 -6.52 3.07
N VAL A 87 7.77 -7.84 2.97
CA VAL A 87 8.91 -8.50 2.35
C VAL A 87 8.45 -9.28 1.13
N LEU A 88 9.07 -8.99 -0.01
CA LEU A 88 8.83 -9.69 -1.27
C LEU A 88 10.04 -10.56 -1.60
N ALA A 89 9.80 -11.86 -1.82
CA ALA A 89 10.82 -12.82 -2.19
C ALA A 89 10.48 -13.46 -3.53
N ASN A 90 11.44 -13.50 -4.46
CA ASN A 90 11.32 -14.16 -5.77
C ASN A 90 10.13 -13.68 -6.62
N VAL A 91 9.73 -12.42 -6.48
CA VAL A 91 8.68 -11.80 -7.32
C VAL A 91 9.25 -10.59 -8.06
N PRO A 92 8.98 -10.47 -9.38
CA PRO A 92 9.35 -9.29 -10.14
C PRO A 92 8.49 -8.09 -9.73
N PHE A 93 9.11 -6.92 -9.64
CA PHE A 93 8.44 -5.67 -9.36
C PHE A 93 9.12 -4.50 -10.09
N MET A 94 8.37 -3.42 -10.28
CA MET A 94 8.87 -2.14 -10.76
C MET A 94 8.74 -1.09 -9.65
N ILE A 95 9.72 -0.19 -9.56
CA ILE A 95 9.68 0.96 -8.66
C ILE A 95 9.39 2.20 -9.49
N VAL A 96 8.35 2.92 -9.11
CA VAL A 96 7.99 4.22 -9.68
C VAL A 96 8.20 5.26 -8.57
N PRO A 97 8.97 6.35 -8.80
CA PRO A 97 9.03 7.43 -7.83
C PRO A 97 7.62 8.01 -7.67
N ALA A 98 7.13 8.12 -6.43
CA ALA A 98 5.89 8.81 -6.16
C ALA A 98 6.14 10.30 -6.41
N VAL A 99 5.81 10.78 -7.61
CA VAL A 99 5.99 12.17 -7.98
C VAL A 99 5.12 12.98 -7.02
N GLU A 100 5.75 13.69 -6.08
CA GLU A 100 5.08 14.80 -5.40
C GLU A 100 4.66 15.73 -6.53
N THR A 101 3.36 15.94 -6.68
CA THR A 101 2.87 16.89 -7.66
C THR A 101 3.37 18.24 -7.18
N GLU A 102 4.53 18.68 -7.68
CA GLU A 102 4.96 20.07 -7.66
C GLU A 102 3.84 20.85 -8.35
N THR A 103 2.93 21.34 -7.52
CA THR A 103 1.91 22.28 -7.94
C THR A 103 2.66 23.60 -8.03
N ASN A 104 3.14 23.91 -9.22
CA ASN A 104 3.67 25.23 -9.56
C ASN A 104 2.55 26.27 -9.50
#